data_AF-A0A967G6G0-F1
#
_entry.id   AF-A0A967G6G0-F1
#
_cell.length_a   1.000
_cell.length_b   1.000
_cell.length_c   1.000
_cell.angle_alpha   90.00
_cell.angle_beta   90.00
_cell.angle_gamma   90.00
#
_symmetry.space_group_name_H-M   'P 1'
#
loop_
_entity.id
_entity.type
_entity.pdbx_description
1 polymer ?
#
loop_
_entity_poly.entity_id
_entity_poly.type
_entity_poly.pdbx_seq_one_letter_code
_entity_poly.pdbx_strand_id
1 'polypeptide(L)'
;AGEYAVRCVMCLAKYGTGRIVSRHEVSAYGNIPSHFLAKIAQQLSRAGIIEILQGARGGYRLLVPPEKLSLLDVIEAIIGE
;
A
#
# COMPACT_ATOMS: atom_id res chain seq x y z
N ALA A 1 -9.41 -5.76 -7.18
CA ALA A 1 -8.84 -4.57 -6.50
C ALA A 1 -8.43 -4.90 -5.07
N GLY A 2 -9.32 -5.47 -4.24
CA GLY A 2 -9.02 -5.85 -2.86
C GLY A 2 -7.80 -6.76 -2.71
N GLU A 3 -7.68 -7.82 -3.51
CA GLU A 3 -6.51 -8.71 -3.45
C GLU A 3 -5.17 -7.96 -3.69
N TYR A 4 -5.13 -7.09 -4.70
CA TYR A 4 -3.93 -6.28 -4.98
C TYR A 4 -3.62 -5.28 -3.85
N ALA A 5 -4.64 -4.75 -3.18
CA ALA A 5 -4.45 -3.90 -2.00
C ALA A 5 -3.84 -4.67 -0.84
N VAL A 6 -4.33 -5.89 -0.57
CA VAL A 6 -3.77 -6.78 0.44
C VAL A 6 -2.30 -7.10 0.12
N ARG A 7 -1.98 -7.45 -1.13
CA ARG A 7 -0.59 -7.72 -1.54
C ARG A 7 0.30 -6.49 -1.41
N CYS A 8 -0.21 -5.30 -1.73
CA CYS A 8 0.48 -4.02 -1.52
C CYS A 8 0.81 -3.81 -0.04
N VAL A 9 -0.19 -3.89 0.83
CA VAL A 9 -0.03 -3.73 2.28
C VAL A 9 0.92 -4.79 2.85
N MET A 10 0.80 -6.05 2.45
CA MET A 10 1.72 -7.11 2.88
C MET A 10 3.17 -6.84 2.44
N CYS A 11 3.39 -6.22 1.29
CA CYS A 11 4.72 -5.78 0.87
C CYS A 11 5.31 -4.78 1.85
N LEU A 12 4.52 -3.77 2.22
CA LEU A 12 4.94 -2.70 3.11
C LEU A 12 5.10 -3.20 4.56
N ALA A 13 4.24 -4.11 5.00
CA ALA A 13 4.24 -4.69 6.34
C ALA A 13 5.57 -5.35 6.70
N LYS A 14 6.29 -5.91 5.71
CA LYS A 14 7.64 -6.48 5.92
C LYS A 14 8.66 -5.48 6.46
N TYR A 15 8.42 -4.20 6.25
CA TYR A 15 9.32 -3.13 6.66
C TYR A 15 8.72 -2.22 7.74
N GLY A 16 7.54 -2.58 8.27
CA GLY A 16 6.79 -1.79 9.23
C GLY A 16 6.52 -0.36 8.74
N THR A 17 6.58 0.61 9.65
CA THR A 17 6.32 2.03 9.37
C THR A 17 7.57 2.84 9.05
N GLY A 18 8.75 2.23 9.05
CA GLY A 18 10.03 2.95 9.00
C GLY A 18 10.60 3.20 7.60
N ARG A 19 10.26 2.35 6.62
CA ARG A 19 10.90 2.36 5.30
C ARG A 19 9.93 2.76 4.19
N ILE A 20 10.44 3.57 3.26
CA ILE A 20 9.79 3.83 1.98
C ILE A 20 10.15 2.70 1.01
N VAL A 21 9.13 2.05 0.45
CA VAL A 21 9.27 0.99 -0.55
C VAL A 21 8.92 1.59 -1.90
N SER A 22 9.80 1.43 -2.88
CA SER A 22 9.58 2.02 -4.20
C SER A 22 8.38 1.38 -4.92
N ARG A 23 7.77 2.12 -5.85
CA ARG A 23 6.62 1.60 -6.63
C ARG A 23 6.99 0.34 -7.41
N HIS A 24 8.23 0.28 -7.90
CA HIS A 24 8.75 -0.87 -8.62
C HIS A 24 8.88 -2.10 -7.70
N GLU A 25 9.42 -1.93 -6.49
CA GLU A 25 9.50 -3.01 -5.50
C GLU A 25 8.10 -3.54 -5.13
N VAL A 26 7.13 -2.66 -4.90
CA VAL A 26 5.76 -3.07 -4.57
C VAL A 26 5.08 -3.79 -5.74
N SER A 27 5.24 -3.27 -6.96
CA SER A 27 4.70 -3.89 -8.18
C SER A 27 5.29 -5.28 -8.42
N ALA A 28 6.62 -5.42 -8.31
CA ALA A 28 7.31 -6.69 -8.48
C ALA A 28 6.93 -7.71 -7.39
N TYR A 29 6.87 -7.26 -6.12
CA TYR A 29 6.53 -8.14 -5.01
C TYR A 29 5.08 -8.62 -5.04
N GLY A 30 4.13 -7.70 -5.25
CA GLY A 30 2.70 -8.00 -5.25
C GLY A 30 2.19 -8.57 -6.58
N ASN A 31 3.04 -8.61 -7.61
CA ASN A 31 2.66 -8.83 -8.99
C ASN A 31 1.46 -7.94 -9.39
N ILE A 32 1.56 -6.65 -9.05
CA ILE A 32 0.50 -5.66 -9.24
C ILE A 32 0.86 -4.85 -10.49
N PRO A 33 0.01 -4.82 -11.53
CA PRO A 33 0.24 -3.96 -12.68
C PRO A 33 0.33 -2.48 -12.25
N SER A 34 1.34 -1.75 -12.74
CA SER A 34 1.64 -0.39 -12.29
C SER A 34 0.45 0.58 -12.39
N HIS A 35 -0.42 0.40 -13.40
CA HIS A 35 -1.62 1.20 -13.58
C HIS A 35 -2.66 0.98 -12.47
N PHE A 36 -2.76 -0.24 -11.92
CA PHE A 36 -3.62 -0.53 -10.76
C PHE A 36 -2.99 -0.07 -9.46
N LEU A 37 -1.67 -0.20 -9.32
CA LEU A 37 -0.96 0.17 -8.08
C LEU A 37 -1.20 1.64 -7.70
N ALA A 38 -1.20 2.55 -8.68
CA ALA A 38 -1.46 3.96 -8.42
C ALA A 38 -2.86 4.21 -7.83
N LYS A 39 -3.90 3.56 -8.38
CA LYS A 39 -5.28 3.69 -7.89
C LYS A 39 -5.43 3.13 -6.48
N ILE A 40 -4.90 1.92 -6.26
CA ILE A 40 -4.94 1.24 -4.96
C ILE A 40 -4.19 2.06 -3.90
N ALA A 41 -3.00 2.56 -4.24
CA ALA A 41 -2.22 3.37 -3.32
C ALA A 41 -2.94 4.67 -2.94
N GLN A 42 -3.64 5.32 -3.88
CA GLN A 42 -4.46 6.48 -3.55
C GLN A 42 -5.59 6.15 -2.57
N GLN A 43 -6.32 5.05 -2.80
CA GLN A 43 -7.39 4.61 -1.91
C GLN A 43 -6.87 4.29 -0.50
N LEU A 44 -5.78 3.51 -0.40
CA LEU A 44 -5.11 3.21 0.88
C LEU A 44 -4.57 4.47 1.57
N SER A 45 -4.11 5.45 0.81
CA SER A 45 -3.61 6.71 1.36
C SER A 45 -4.73 7.60 1.89
N ARG A 46 -5.87 7.66 1.19
CA ARG A 46 -7.09 8.35 1.67
C ARG A 46 -7.62 7.71 2.95
N ALA A 47 -7.51 6.39 3.09
CA ALA A 47 -7.86 5.66 4.31
C ALA A 47 -6.82 5.81 5.45
N GLY A 48 -5.72 6.54 5.25
CA GLY A 48 -4.69 6.76 6.27
C GLY A 48 -3.82 5.53 6.55
N ILE A 49 -3.87 4.49 5.70
CA ILE A 49 -3.10 3.26 5.88
C ILE A 49 -1.66 3.45 5.40
N ILE A 50 -1.49 4.16 4.29
CA ILE A 50 -0.17 4.42 3.69
C ILE A 50 0.06 5.90 3.42
N GLU A 51 1.32 6.27 3.31
CA GLU A 51 1.76 7.54 2.75
C GLU A 51 2.35 7.33 1.35
N ILE A 52 2.08 8.28 0.45
CA ILE A 52 2.68 8.32 -0.89
C ILE A 52 3.74 9.40 -0.92
N LEU A 53 4.99 9.01 -1.15
CA LEU A 53 6.08 9.96 -1.36
C LEU A 53 6.41 10.09 -2.85
N GLN A 54 6.55 11.33 -3.31
CA GLN A 54 6.92 11.64 -4.69
C GLN A 54 8.43 11.89 -4.85
N GLY A 55 8.91 11.91 -6.11
CA GLY A 55 10.31 12.15 -6.46
C GLY A 55 11.12 10.88 -6.74
N ALA A 56 12.42 11.05 -7.01
CA ALA A 56 13.33 9.98 -7.44
C ALA A 56 13.54 8.87 -6.39
N ARG A 57 13.30 9.17 -5.11
CA ARG A 57 13.31 8.21 -3.99
C ARG A 57 11.91 8.01 -3.39
N GLY A 58 10.87 8.34 -4.18
CA GLY A 58 9.48 8.21 -3.79
C GLY A 58 9.02 6.75 -3.76
N GLY A 59 7.81 6.54 -3.26
CA GLY A 59 7.27 5.21 -3.02
C GLY A 59 6.11 5.25 -2.04
N TYR A 60 5.97 4.16 -1.30
CA TYR A 60 4.90 3.94 -0.35
C TYR A 60 5.47 3.51 0.99
N ARG A 61 4.81 3.93 2.07
CA ARG A 61 5.18 3.55 3.44
C ARG A 61 3.92 3.36 4.27
N LEU A 62 3.92 2.37 5.16
CA LEU A 62 2.81 2.22 6.11
C LEU A 62 2.84 3.35 7.15
N LEU A 63 1.66 3.90 7.43
CA LEU A 63 1.44 4.84 8.52
C LEU A 63 1.01 4.12 9.80
N VAL A 64 0.39 2.95 9.66
CA VAL A 64 -0.11 2.12 10.76
C VAL A 64 0.81 0.91 10.95
N PRO A 65 1.19 0.56 12.19
CA PRO A 65 1.90 -0.69 12.47
C PRO A 65 1.11 -1.89 11.95
N PRO A 66 1.75 -2.85 11.27
CA PRO A 66 1.04 -3.97 10.64
C PRO A 66 0.28 -4.83 11.66
N GLU A 67 0.69 -4.85 12.93
CA GLU A 67 -0.01 -5.58 14.00
C GLU A 67 -1.34 -4.95 14.40
N LYS A 68 -1.56 -3.68 14.03
CA LYS A 68 -2.79 -2.93 14.29
C LYS A 68 -3.71 -2.84 13.06
N LEU A 69 -3.30 -3.42 11.94
CA LEU A 69 -4.01 -3.34 10.68
C LEU A 69 -4.65 -4.69 10.35
N SER A 70 -5.98 -4.74 10.27
CA SER A 70 -6.70 -5.96 9.91
C SER A 70 -6.86 -6.08 8.40
N LEU A 71 -7.12 -7.30 7.93
CA LEU A 71 -7.47 -7.54 6.52
C LEU A 71 -8.75 -6.80 6.13
N LEU A 72 -9.70 -6.67 7.06
CA LEU A 72 -10.96 -5.96 6.85
C LEU A 72 -10.70 -4.49 6.56
N ASP A 73 -9.85 -3.82 7.36
CA ASP A 73 -9.50 -2.39 7.16
C ASP A 73 -8.96 -2.13 5.74
N VAL A 74 -8.12 -3.03 5.24
CA VAL A 74 -7.52 -2.92 3.90
C VAL A 74 -8.57 -3.10 2.80
N ILE A 75 -9.54 -4.00 3.01
CA ILE A 75 -10.60 -4.26 2.04
C ILE A 75 -11.62 -3.11 2.03
N GLU A 76 -12.03 -2.63 3.21
CA GLU A 76 -12.95 -1.48 3.36
C GLU A 76 -12.37 -0.22 2.73
N ALA A 77 -11.07 0.01 2.87
CA ALA A 77 -10.36 1.13 2.23
C ALA A 77 -10.45 1.14 0.70
N ILE A 78 -10.75 0.00 0.06
CA ILE A 78 -10.79 -0.16 -1.39
C ILE A 78 -12.21 -0.23 -1.93
N ILE A 79 -13.15 -0.76 -1.13
CA ILE A 79 -14.57 -0.93 -1.48
C ILE A 79 -15.40 0.31 -1.11
N GLY A 80 -14.93 1.15 -0.19
CA GLY A 80 -15.65 2.33 0.32
C GLY A 80 -15.88 3.50 -0.65
N GLU A 81 -15.87 3.27 -1.97
CA GLU A 81 -16.36 4.19 -3.02
C GLU A 81 -17.23 3.44 -4.05
#